data_AF-A0A956CRX7-F1
#
_entry.id   AF-A0A956CRX7-F1
#
_cell.length_a   1.000
_cell.length_b   1.000
_cell.length_c   1.000
_cell.angle_alpha   90.00
_cell.angle_beta   90.00
_cell.angle_gamma   90.00
#
_symmetry.space_group_name_H-M   'P 1'
#
loop_
_entity.id
_entity.type
_entity.pdbx_description
1 polymer ?
#
loop_
_entity_poly.entity_id
_entity_poly.type
_entity_poly.pdbx_seq_one_letter_code
_entity_poly.pdbx_strand_id
1 'polypeptide(L)' 'MRRLLERPAIWARVGLQVDRATFVRELDEVRKLRNDVMHFDPDGLEPEDLRRLREFGEFMRRVVAERGAS' A
#
# COMPACT_ATOMS: atom_id res chain seq x y z
N MET A 1 -10.36 3.41 -1.61
CA MET A 1 -9.44 3.24 -0.46
C MET A 1 -8.80 4.55 -0.01
N ARG A 2 -8.04 5.27 -0.85
CA ARG A 2 -7.30 6.50 -0.49
C ARG A 2 -8.09 7.51 0.35
N ARG A 3 -9.25 7.97 -0.14
CA ARG A 3 -10.13 8.93 0.56
C ARG A 3 -10.64 8.49 1.95
N LEU A 4 -10.62 7.18 2.23
CA LEU A 4 -11.05 6.64 3.52
C LEU A 4 -9.93 6.80 4.55
N LEU A 5 -8.69 6.49 4.16
CA LEU A 5 -7.52 6.52 5.05
C LEU A 5 -6.92 7.93 5.22
N GLU A 6 -7.24 8.86 4.32
CA GLU A 6 -6.91 10.28 4.47
C GLU A 6 -7.68 10.94 5.63
N ARG A 7 -8.81 10.38 6.05
CA ARG A 7 -9.60 10.92 7.17
C ARG A 7 -8.89 10.62 8.50
N PRO A 8 -8.49 11.64 9.28
CA PRO A 8 -7.76 11.43 10.54
C PRO A 8 -8.48 10.51 11.52
N ALA A 9 -9.80 10.65 11.64
CA ALA A 9 -10.63 9.82 12.53
C ALA A 9 -10.61 8.33 12.14
N ILE A 10 -10.51 8.02 10.84
CA ILE A 10 -10.41 6.63 10.37
C ILE A 10 -8.98 6.12 10.54
N TRP A 11 -7.98 6.95 10.24
CA TRP A 11 -6.57 6.59 10.47
C TRP A 11 -6.26 6.29 11.95
N ALA A 12 -6.82 7.08 12.87
CA ALA A 12 -6.68 6.84 14.30
C ALA A 12 -7.24 5.47 14.72
N ARG A 13 -8.37 5.05 14.13
CA ARG A 13 -8.95 3.71 14.35
C ARG A 13 -8.15 2.61 13.68
N VAL A 14 -7.46 2.92 12.59
CA VAL A 14 -6.55 1.99 11.93
C VAL A 14 -5.42 1.65 12.87
N GLY A 15 -4.89 2.58 13.68
CA GLY A 15 -3.98 2.31 14.80
C GLY A 15 -2.55 1.94 14.41
N LEU A 16 -2.11 2.32 13.21
CA LEU A 16 -0.78 2.00 12.70
C LEU A 16 0.24 3.04 13.19
N GLN A 17 1.39 2.56 13.66
CA GLN A 17 2.52 3.40 14.08
C GLN A 17 3.43 3.77 12.91
N VAL A 18 2.83 4.18 11.80
CA VAL A 18 3.54 4.57 10.57
C VAL A 18 3.03 5.92 10.10
N ASP A 19 3.87 6.67 9.37
CA ASP A 19 3.44 7.95 8.83
C ASP A 19 2.26 7.77 7.87
N ARG A 20 1.16 8.46 8.16
CA ARG A 20 -0.09 8.36 7.41
C ARG A 20 0.08 8.79 5.96
N ALA A 21 0.78 9.91 5.74
CA ALA A 21 0.89 10.48 4.39
C ALA A 21 1.68 9.54 3.48
N THR A 22 2.78 9.00 3.99
CA THR A 22 3.61 7.99 3.33
C THR A 22 2.80 6.73 3.04
N PHE A 23 2.09 6.19 4.03
CA PHE A 23 1.26 4.99 3.85
C PHE A 23 0.19 5.18 2.76
N VAL A 24 -0.54 6.30 2.81
CA VAL A 24 -1.60 6.59 1.84
C VAL A 24 -1.03 6.76 0.44
N ARG A 25 0.16 7.37 0.31
CA ARG A 25 0.86 7.49 -0.98
C ARG A 25 1.22 6.13 -1.54
N GLU A 26 1.91 5.29 -0.78
CA GLU A 26 2.33 3.96 -1.25
C GLU A 26 1.12 3.08 -1.63
N LEU A 27 0.04 3.14 -0.84
CA LEU A 27 -1.20 2.42 -1.16
C LEU A 27 -1.83 2.89 -2.48
N ASP A 28 -1.73 4.18 -2.81
CA ASP A 28 -2.25 4.70 -4.07
C ASP A 28 -1.40 4.29 -5.27
N GLU A 29 -0.07 4.22 -5.10
CA GLU A 29 0.83 3.68 -6.13
C GLU A 29 0.54 2.21 -6.41
N VAL A 30 0.38 1.38 -5.38
CA VAL A 30 -0.02 -0.03 -5.55
C VAL A 30 -1.38 -0.17 -6.26
N ARG A 31 -2.32 0.74 -5.98
CA ARG A 31 -3.63 0.76 -6.65
C ARG A 31 -3.51 1.09 -8.13
N LYS A 32 -2.69 2.08 -8.49
CA LYS A 32 -2.42 2.44 -9.89
C LYS A 32 -1.79 1.25 -10.59
N LEU A 33 -0.74 0.69 -10.00
CA LEU A 33 -0.05 -0.45 -10.58
C LEU A 33 -0.96 -1.65 -10.84
N ARG A 34 -1.83 -2.01 -9.89
CA ARG A 34 -2.83 -3.05 -10.10
C ARG A 34 -3.79 -2.70 -11.25
N ASN A 35 -4.18 -1.44 -11.38
CA ASN A 35 -5.00 -0.99 -12.50
C ASN A 35 -4.23 -1.06 -13.82
N ASP A 36 -2.93 -0.78 -13.81
CA ASP A 36 -2.04 -0.82 -14.96
C ASP A 36 -1.75 -2.27 -15.39
N VAL A 37 -1.75 -3.24 -14.46
CA VAL A 37 -1.77 -4.69 -14.77
C VAL A 37 -3.11 -5.13 -15.36
N MET A 38 -4.22 -4.49 -14.97
CA MET A 38 -5.54 -4.82 -15.51
C MET A 38 -5.79 -4.20 -16.89
N HIS A 39 -5.12 -3.09 -17.21
CA HIS A 39 -4.90 -2.72 -18.60
C HIS A 39 -3.90 -3.75 -19.14
N PHE A 40 -4.24 -4.51 -20.17
CA PHE A 40 -3.29 -5.41 -20.83
C PHE A 40 -2.25 -4.58 -21.58
N ASP A 41 -1.40 -3.89 -20.83
CA ASP A 41 -0.26 -3.16 -21.36
C ASP A 41 0.69 -4.20 -21.98
N PRO A 42 0.90 -4.17 -23.31
CA PRO A 42 1.72 -5.17 -23.99
C PRO A 42 3.18 -5.15 -23.54
N ASP A 43 3.63 -4.05 -22.92
CA ASP A 43 5.00 -3.90 -22.41
C ASP A 43 5.19 -4.51 -21.01
N GLY A 44 4.10 -4.84 -20.30
CA GLY A 44 4.13 -5.45 -18.97
C GLY A 44 4.58 -4.49 -17.86
N LEU A 45 4.74 -5.00 -16.64
CA LEU A 45 5.23 -4.22 -15.50
C LEU A 45 6.74 -3.96 -15.58
N GLU A 46 7.16 -2.72 -15.30
CA GLU A 46 8.60 -2.44 -15.18
C GLU A 46 9.21 -3.19 -13.97
N PRO A 47 10.50 -3.53 -14.01
CA PRO A 47 11.18 -4.17 -12.88
C PRO A 47 11.10 -3.37 -11.56
N GLU A 48 11.06 -2.04 -11.66
CA GLU A 48 10.91 -1.15 -10.51
C GLU A 48 9.53 -1.27 -9.86
N ASP A 49 8.48 -1.40 -10.66
CA ASP A 49 7.12 -1.59 -10.18
C ASP A 49 6.95 -2.90 -9.43
N LEU A 50 7.54 -3.97 -9.97
CA LEU A 50 7.60 -5.27 -9.31
C LEU A 50 8.38 -5.20 -7.99
N ARG A 51 9.46 -4.40 -7.93
CA ARG A 51 10.22 -4.16 -6.69
C ARG A 51 9.35 -3.45 -5.66
N ARG A 52 8.65 -2.37 -6.05
CA ARG A 52 7.74 -1.63 -5.17
C ARG A 52 6.61 -2.48 -4.63
N LEU A 53 5.99 -3.33 -5.45
CA LEU A 53 4.96 -4.27 -4.98
C LEU A 53 5.50 -5.23 -3.91
N ARG A 54 6.70 -5.77 -4.13
CA ARG A 54 7.35 -6.70 -3.19
C ARG A 54 7.63 -6.01 -1.86
N GLU A 55 8.25 -4.83 -1.90
CA GLU A 55 8.58 -4.02 -0.72
C GLU A 55 7.32 -3.65 0.07
N PHE A 56 6.27 -3.19 -0.62
CA PHE A 56 5.00 -2.87 0.02
C PHE A 56 4.33 -4.12 0.62
N GLY A 57 4.38 -5.26 -0.06
CA GLY A 57 3.87 -6.53 0.46
C GLY A 57 4.61 -7.00 1.71
N GLU A 58 5.94 -6.85 1.75
CA GLU A 58 6.75 -7.15 2.94
C GLU A 58 6.44 -6.22 4.11
N PHE A 59 6.32 -4.92 3.82
CA PHE A 59 5.91 -3.93 4.81
C PHE A 59 4.55 -4.26 5.43
N MET A 60 3.55 -4.58 4.60
CA MET A 60 2.22 -4.97 5.09
C MET A 60 2.26 -6.24 5.94
N ARG A 61 3.09 -7.23 5.59
CA ARG A 61 3.27 -8.45 6.40
C ARG A 61 3.85 -8.13 7.78
N ARG A 62 4.84 -7.24 7.87
CA ARG A 62 5.42 -6.81 9.16
C ARG A 62 4.40 -6.08 10.02
N VAL A 63 3.68 -5.13 9.40
CA VAL A 63 2.61 -4.37 10.05
C VAL A 63 1.51 -5.27 10.62
N VAL A 64 1.13 -6.35 9.91
CA VAL A 64 0.12 -7.30 10.40
C VAL A 64 0.70 -8.23 11.48
N ALA A 65 1.96 -8.66 11.35
CA ALA A 65 2.61 -9.51 12.34
C ALA A 65 2.79 -8.81 13.69
N GLU A 66 3.15 -7.52 13.69
CA GLU A 66 3.26 -6.68 14.88
C GLU A 66 1.92 -6.52 15.61
N ARG A 67 0.79 -6.74 14.93
CA ARG A 67 -0.56 -6.70 15.52
C ARG A 67 -1.05 -8.01 16.11
N GLY A 68 -0.48 -9.14 15.68
CA GLY A 68 -0.80 -10.46 16.23
C GLY A 68 0.02 -10.83 17.46
N ALA A 69 1.05 -10.04 17.78
CA ALA A 69 1.95 -10.24 18.91
C ALA A 69 1.60 -9.38 20.15
N SER A 70 0.42 -8.75 20.17
CA SER A 70 -0.09 -7.93 21.28
C SER A 70 -1.46 -8.40 21.76
#